data_AF-A0A9E9L1Q1-F1
#
_entry.id   AF-A0A9E9L1Q1-F1
#
_cell.length_a   1.000
_cell.length_b   1.000
_cell.length_c   1.000
_cell.angle_alpha   90.00
_cell.angle_beta   90.00
_cell.angle_gamma   90.00
#
_symmetry.space_group_name_H-M   'P 1'
#
loop_
_entity.id
_entity.type
_entity.pdbx_description
1 polymer ?
#
loop_
_entity_poly.entity_id
_entity_poly.type
_entity_poly.pdbx_seq_one_letter_code
_entity_poly.pdbx_strand_id
1 'polypeptide(L)'
;MISTKAVKPTLQFAYVKLMMDVVGRGLVMASQVDEEVQQEVSKFPVGFVLSMNVFPNGPAFIARVTEEKQLELLSNYKGKPDLTITFKHLTHAFLVFSFQESTAQAFANDRMIADGDVSSAIRLVRCLNKMEALILPKLIASLAVKRYPAELTFKEKFTGAKNIYLKVAQSYFKRSA
;
A
#
# COMPACT_ATOMS: atom_id res chain seq x y z
N MET A 1 0.85 21.69 1.08
CA MET A 1 2.21 21.10 1.00
C MET A 1 2.83 21.20 2.39
N ILE A 2 2.97 20.07 3.11
CA ILE A 2 3.50 20.10 4.49
C ILE A 2 5.03 20.24 4.39
N SER A 3 5.58 21.36 4.87
CA SER A 3 7.03 21.59 4.86
C SER A 3 7.75 20.52 5.69
N THR A 4 8.52 19.68 5.01
CA THR A 4 9.32 18.59 5.62
C THR A 4 10.36 19.10 6.63
N LYS A 5 10.70 20.40 6.62
CA LYS A 5 11.63 21.01 7.58
C LYS A 5 11.06 21.23 8.98
N ALA A 6 9.75 21.09 9.20
CA ALA A 6 9.11 21.44 10.49
C ALA A 6 8.50 20.26 11.26
N VAL A 7 8.46 19.05 10.69
CA VAL A 7 7.84 17.89 11.35
C VAL A 7 8.89 17.14 12.16
N LYS A 8 8.68 17.03 13.48
CA LYS A 8 9.57 16.23 14.36
C LYS A 8 9.65 14.78 13.83
N PRO A 9 10.85 14.15 13.78
CA PRO A 9 11.02 12.79 13.25
C PRO A 9 10.07 11.75 13.87
N THR A 10 9.75 11.89 15.16
CA THR A 10 8.80 11.04 15.87
C THR A 10 7.38 11.11 15.29
N LEU A 11 6.95 12.29 14.83
CA LEU A 11 5.63 12.47 14.22
C LEU A 11 5.60 11.91 12.80
N GLN A 12 6.70 12.07 12.03
CA GLN A 12 6.84 11.38 10.73
C GLN A 12 6.76 9.87 10.91
N PHE A 13 7.43 9.33 11.93
CA PHE A 13 7.42 7.90 12.22
C PHE A 13 6.01 7.40 12.54
N ALA A 14 5.31 8.08 13.46
CA ALA A 14 3.94 7.72 13.83
C ALA A 14 2.99 7.78 12.63
N TYR A 15 3.11 8.82 11.80
CA TYR A 15 2.32 8.98 10.59
C TYR A 15 2.60 7.86 9.57
N VAL A 16 3.87 7.61 9.25
CA VAL A 16 4.26 6.55 8.32
C VAL A 16 3.79 5.19 8.84
N LYS A 17 3.94 4.91 10.14
CA LYS A 17 3.45 3.67 10.74
C LYS A 17 1.95 3.48 10.58
N LEU A 18 1.18 4.53 10.85
CA LEU A 18 -0.27 4.51 10.67
C LEU A 18 -0.65 4.28 9.20
N MET A 19 -0.08 5.06 8.29
CA MET A 19 -0.39 4.98 6.87
C MET A 19 0.02 3.64 6.28
N MET A 20 1.12 3.05 6.73
CA MET A 20 1.59 1.75 6.30
C MET A 20 0.66 0.62 6.76
N ASP A 21 0.09 0.70 7.98
CA ASP A 21 -0.96 -0.22 8.45
C ASP A 21 -2.26 -0.03 7.64
N VAL A 22 -2.66 1.21 7.35
CA VAL A 22 -3.83 1.53 6.50
C VAL A 22 -3.65 0.96 5.09
N VAL A 23 -2.49 1.16 4.46
CA VAL A 23 -2.16 0.65 3.12
C VAL A 23 -2.13 -0.88 3.12
N GLY A 24 -1.48 -1.51 4.09
CA GLY A 24 -1.44 -2.97 4.20
C GLY A 24 -2.84 -3.58 4.32
N ARG A 25 -3.71 -3.02 5.18
CA ARG A 25 -5.10 -3.46 5.33
C ARG A 25 -5.93 -3.15 4.08
N GLY A 26 -5.76 -1.96 3.51
CA GLY A 26 -6.44 -1.54 2.29
C GLY A 26 -6.15 -2.48 1.14
N LEU A 27 -4.90 -2.90 0.98
CA LEU A 27 -4.47 -3.85 -0.04
C LEU A 27 -5.11 -5.24 0.15
N VAL A 28 -5.15 -5.76 1.39
CA VAL A 28 -5.85 -7.02 1.72
C VAL A 28 -7.34 -6.94 1.42
N MET A 29 -7.99 -5.84 1.80
CA MET A 29 -9.43 -5.69 1.53
C MET A 29 -9.71 -5.52 0.04
N ALA A 30 -8.87 -4.79 -0.68
CA ALA A 30 -8.98 -4.62 -2.12
C ALA A 30 -8.84 -5.95 -2.86
N SER A 31 -7.91 -6.83 -2.43
CA SER A 31 -7.81 -8.16 -3.05
C SER A 31 -9.12 -8.95 -2.93
N GLN A 32 -9.90 -8.75 -1.86
CA GLN A 32 -11.13 -9.51 -1.63
C GLN A 32 -12.36 -8.96 -2.34
N VAL A 33 -12.34 -7.71 -2.79
CA VAL A 33 -13.57 -7.03 -3.25
C VAL A 33 -13.45 -6.34 -4.61
N ASP A 34 -12.24 -6.14 -5.13
CA ASP A 34 -12.01 -5.49 -6.42
C ASP A 34 -11.46 -6.49 -7.45
N GLU A 35 -12.16 -6.63 -8.56
CA GLU A 35 -11.84 -7.61 -9.61
C GLU A 35 -10.47 -7.35 -10.27
N GLU A 36 -10.07 -6.09 -10.44
CA GLU A 36 -8.79 -5.74 -11.05
C GLU A 36 -7.62 -6.09 -10.11
N VAL A 37 -7.77 -5.80 -8.81
CA VAL A 37 -6.80 -6.25 -7.80
C VAL A 37 -6.76 -7.77 -7.71
N GLN A 38 -7.90 -8.46 -7.78
CA GLN A 38 -7.95 -9.93 -7.83
C GLN A 38 -7.17 -10.49 -9.03
N GLN A 39 -7.36 -9.91 -10.21
CA GLN A 39 -6.64 -10.31 -11.40
C GLN A 39 -5.13 -10.13 -11.26
N GLU A 40 -4.67 -9.02 -10.69
CA GLU A 40 -3.23 -8.82 -10.47
C GLU A 40 -2.68 -9.73 -9.36
N VAL A 41 -3.42 -9.95 -8.27
CA VAL A 41 -3.00 -10.84 -7.18
C VAL A 41 -2.96 -12.31 -7.62
N SER A 42 -3.89 -12.75 -8.48
CA SER A 42 -3.95 -14.14 -8.97
C SER A 42 -2.67 -14.60 -9.67
N LYS A 43 -1.92 -13.64 -10.25
CA LYS A 43 -0.66 -13.88 -10.97
C LYS A 43 0.53 -14.13 -10.05
N PHE A 44 0.42 -13.83 -8.76
CA PHE A 44 1.45 -14.24 -7.80
C PHE A 44 1.31 -15.73 -7.46
N PRO A 45 2.43 -16.44 -7.23
CA PRO A 45 2.40 -17.80 -6.69
C PRO A 45 1.65 -17.86 -5.35
N VAL A 46 1.01 -18.99 -5.06
CA VAL A 46 0.47 -19.24 -3.72
C VAL A 46 1.63 -19.28 -2.73
N GLY A 47 1.43 -18.68 -1.54
CA GLY A 47 2.45 -18.58 -0.52
C GLY A 47 3.46 -17.44 -0.74
N PHE A 48 3.39 -16.72 -1.86
CA PHE A 48 4.29 -15.60 -2.16
C PHE A 48 4.17 -14.52 -1.08
N VAL A 49 5.31 -14.09 -0.54
CA VAL A 49 5.41 -13.13 0.56
C VAL A 49 5.91 -11.78 0.07
N LEU A 50 5.08 -10.77 0.26
CA LEU A 50 5.33 -9.37 -0.04
C LEU A 50 5.68 -8.62 1.25
N SER A 51 6.68 -7.75 1.21
CA SER A 51 6.99 -6.84 2.31
C SER A 51 7.19 -5.41 1.80
N MET A 52 6.79 -4.46 2.62
CA MET A 52 7.19 -3.07 2.49
C MET A 52 7.71 -2.59 3.84
N ASN A 53 8.88 -1.96 3.87
CA ASN A 53 9.52 -1.51 5.10
C ASN A 53 10.29 -0.19 4.93
N VAL A 54 10.71 0.38 6.04
CA VAL A 54 11.55 1.58 6.10
C VAL A 54 12.85 1.23 6.81
N PHE A 55 13.99 1.46 6.18
CA PHE A 55 15.31 1.22 6.74
C PHE A 55 15.66 2.26 7.84
N PRO A 56 16.46 1.91 8.87
CA PRO A 56 16.93 0.57 9.23
C PRO A 56 15.93 -0.22 10.09
N ASN A 57 15.22 0.44 11.00
CA ASN A 57 14.28 -0.17 11.95
C ASN A 57 12.96 0.60 11.96
N GLY A 58 12.45 0.90 10.78
CA GLY A 58 11.24 1.69 10.59
C GLY A 58 9.96 0.86 10.55
N PRO A 59 8.82 1.50 10.26
CA PRO A 59 7.56 0.80 10.08
C PRO A 59 7.64 -0.20 8.92
N ALA A 60 6.86 -1.28 9.03
CA ALA A 60 6.77 -2.31 8.01
C ALA A 60 5.41 -2.99 8.02
N PHE A 61 5.01 -3.54 6.87
CA PHE A 61 4.00 -4.59 6.79
C PHE A 61 4.51 -5.76 5.95
N ILE A 62 3.92 -6.92 6.19
CA ILE A 62 4.18 -8.15 5.43
C ILE A 62 2.84 -8.76 5.08
N ALA A 63 2.68 -9.17 3.83
CA ALA A 63 1.49 -9.84 3.34
C ALA A 63 1.87 -11.13 2.60
N ARG A 64 0.99 -12.12 2.64
CA ARG A 64 1.15 -13.38 1.92
C ARG A 64 -0.04 -13.61 0.99
N VAL A 65 0.23 -14.26 -0.14
CA VAL A 65 -0.82 -14.75 -1.05
C VAL A 65 -1.35 -16.09 -0.54
N THR A 66 -2.65 -16.15 -0.25
CA THR A 66 -3.34 -17.36 0.23
C THR A 66 -3.65 -18.33 -0.92
N GLU A 67 -4.14 -19.53 -0.59
CA GLU A 67 -4.61 -20.53 -1.55
C GLU A 67 -5.74 -19.97 -2.44
N GLU A 68 -6.62 -19.13 -1.88
CA GLU A 68 -7.72 -18.47 -2.57
C GLU A 68 -7.27 -17.27 -3.43
N LYS A 69 -5.96 -17.10 -3.63
CA LYS A 69 -5.36 -15.97 -4.36
C LYS A 69 -5.76 -14.62 -3.77
N GLN A 70 -5.85 -14.57 -2.44
CA GLN A 70 -6.11 -13.35 -1.67
C GLN A 70 -4.85 -12.92 -0.94
N LEU A 71 -4.79 -11.66 -0.53
CA LEU A 71 -3.72 -11.20 0.36
C LEU A 71 -4.17 -11.34 1.81
N GLU A 72 -3.26 -11.75 2.68
CA GLU A 72 -3.43 -11.72 4.13
C GLU A 72 -2.24 -11.02 4.78
N LEU A 73 -2.48 -10.20 5.80
CA LEU A 73 -1.40 -9.59 6.57
C LEU A 73 -0.83 -10.61 7.56
N LEU A 74 0.50 -10.71 7.58
CA LEU A 74 1.21 -11.57 8.53
C LEU A 74 1.71 -10.75 9.72
N SER A 75 1.44 -11.25 10.93
CA SER A 75 2.08 -10.78 12.16
C SER A 75 3.32 -11.63 12.45
N ASN A 76 4.43 -10.98 12.81
CA ASN A 76 5.66 -11.64 13.27
C ASN A 76 6.27 -12.68 12.30
N TYR A 77 6.16 -12.47 10.99
CA TYR A 77 6.82 -13.32 10.00
C TYR A 77 8.35 -13.24 10.14
N LYS A 78 9.01 -14.41 10.18
CA LYS A 78 10.47 -14.54 10.39
C LYS A 78 11.26 -15.01 9.16
N GLY A 79 10.57 -15.35 8.07
CA GLY A 79 11.23 -15.77 6.83
C GLY A 79 11.75 -14.60 6.01
N LYS A 80 12.41 -14.89 4.88
CA LYS A 80 12.77 -13.88 3.87
C LYS A 80 11.57 -13.68 2.93
N PRO A 81 11.04 -12.46 2.78
CA PRO A 81 10.01 -12.18 1.77
C PRO A 81 10.54 -12.39 0.34
N ASP A 82 9.67 -12.83 -0.57
CA ASP A 82 10.00 -13.01 -1.98
C ASP A 82 10.16 -11.68 -2.73
N LEU A 83 9.43 -10.65 -2.29
CA LEU A 83 9.58 -9.28 -2.74
C LEU A 83 9.53 -8.32 -1.54
N THR A 84 10.54 -7.46 -1.44
CA THR A 84 10.65 -6.43 -0.41
C THR A 84 10.84 -5.06 -1.04
N ILE A 85 9.92 -4.12 -0.75
CA ILE A 85 10.08 -2.70 -1.07
C ILE A 85 10.59 -1.96 0.17
N THR A 86 11.82 -1.46 0.11
CA THR A 86 12.46 -0.77 1.24
C THR A 86 12.64 0.71 0.95
N PHE A 87 12.00 1.57 1.72
CA PHE A 87 12.34 2.99 1.74
C PHE A 87 13.66 3.19 2.47
N LYS A 88 14.62 3.88 1.84
CA LYS A 88 15.97 4.07 2.40
C LYS A 88 15.99 4.97 3.63
N HIS A 89 14.97 5.83 3.77
CA HIS A 89 14.87 6.78 4.87
C HIS A 89 13.41 7.07 5.22
N LEU A 90 13.14 7.37 6.49
CA LEU A 90 11.80 7.68 7.00
C LEU A 90 11.16 8.88 6.27
N THR A 91 11.94 9.91 5.99
CA THR A 91 11.43 11.09 5.26
C THR A 91 10.99 10.75 3.83
N HIS A 92 11.63 9.78 3.18
CA HIS A 92 11.21 9.33 1.85
C HIS A 92 9.90 8.58 1.89
N ALA A 93 9.74 7.68 2.87
CA ALA A 93 8.47 7.04 3.14
C ALA A 93 7.39 8.09 3.44
N PHE A 94 7.70 9.08 4.28
CA PHE A 94 6.77 10.16 4.61
C PHE A 94 6.31 10.94 3.37
N LEU A 95 7.21 11.28 2.45
CA LEU A 95 6.84 11.98 1.21
C LEU A 95 5.82 11.17 0.38
N VAL A 96 6.03 9.87 0.24
CA VAL A 96 5.12 8.99 -0.50
C VAL A 96 3.81 8.78 0.23
N PHE A 97 3.85 8.40 1.51
CA PHE A 97 2.64 8.14 2.30
C PHE A 97 1.81 9.40 2.61
N SER A 98 2.40 10.59 2.51
CA SER A 98 1.66 11.87 2.59
C SER A 98 1.27 12.42 1.22
N PHE A 99 1.44 11.64 0.15
CA PHE A 99 1.09 11.97 -1.23
C PHE A 99 1.76 13.23 -1.77
N GLN A 100 2.94 13.58 -1.23
CA GLN A 100 3.78 14.66 -1.73
C GLN A 100 4.66 14.21 -2.90
N GLU A 101 4.85 12.90 -3.02
CA GLU A 101 5.60 12.27 -4.09
C GLU A 101 4.92 10.96 -4.51
N SER A 102 4.86 10.67 -5.82
CA SER A 102 4.33 9.40 -6.31
C SER A 102 5.34 8.27 -6.14
N THR A 103 4.85 7.03 -6.03
CA THR A 103 5.70 5.83 -5.94
C THR A 103 6.70 5.72 -7.10
N ALA A 104 6.26 6.07 -8.32
CA ALA A 104 7.13 6.04 -9.50
C ALA A 104 8.25 7.09 -9.43
N GLN A 105 7.93 8.30 -8.96
CA GLN A 105 8.93 9.37 -8.81
C GLN A 105 9.92 9.04 -7.69
N ALA A 106 9.45 8.49 -6.57
CA ALA A 106 10.32 8.10 -5.46
C ALA A 106 11.26 6.95 -5.86
N PHE A 107 10.80 6.01 -6.70
CA PHE A 107 11.66 4.97 -7.26
C PHE A 107 12.71 5.56 -8.22
N ALA A 108 12.31 6.46 -9.13
CA ALA A 108 13.22 7.14 -10.05
C ALA A 108 14.26 8.02 -9.34
N ASN A 109 13.90 8.62 -8.20
CA ASN A 109 14.79 9.39 -7.34
C ASN A 109 15.65 8.53 -6.41
N ASP A 110 15.66 7.21 -6.58
CA ASP A 110 16.46 6.26 -5.81
C ASP A 110 16.18 6.31 -4.28
N ARG A 111 14.93 6.65 -3.91
CA ARG A 111 14.49 6.80 -2.50
C ARG A 111 14.01 5.50 -1.87
N MET A 112 13.76 4.48 -2.69
CA MET A 112 13.39 3.14 -2.27
C MET A 112 14.09 2.08 -3.13
N ILE A 113 14.19 0.86 -2.61
CA ILE A 113 14.79 -0.30 -3.27
C ILE A 113 13.70 -1.36 -3.40
N ALA A 114 13.67 -2.08 -4.52
CA ALA A 114 12.90 -3.29 -4.69
C ALA A 114 13.86 -4.49 -4.72
N ASP A 115 13.83 -5.32 -3.66
CA ASP A 115 14.56 -6.59 -3.60
C ASP A 115 13.59 -7.73 -3.96
N GLY A 116 13.85 -8.42 -5.07
CA GLY A 116 12.98 -9.44 -5.66
C GLY A 116 12.80 -9.23 -7.16
N ASP A 117 11.83 -9.93 -7.75
CA ASP A 117 11.55 -9.79 -9.17
C ASP A 117 10.87 -8.45 -9.51
N VAL A 118 11.37 -7.75 -10.52
CA VAL A 118 10.87 -6.43 -10.95
C VAL A 118 9.43 -6.53 -11.47
N SER A 119 9.08 -7.62 -12.14
CA SER A 119 7.72 -7.80 -12.65
C SER A 119 6.71 -7.98 -11.50
N SER A 120 7.12 -8.63 -10.41
CA SER A 120 6.36 -8.71 -9.16
C SER A 120 6.21 -7.34 -8.50
N ALA A 121 7.26 -6.51 -8.48
CA ALA A 121 7.20 -5.14 -7.96
C ALA A 121 6.21 -4.27 -8.74
N ILE A 122 6.24 -4.34 -10.07
CA ILE A 122 5.31 -3.61 -10.93
C ILE A 122 3.85 -4.05 -10.68
N ARG A 123 3.60 -5.35 -10.50
CA ARG A 123 2.26 -5.86 -10.16
C ARG A 123 1.77 -5.31 -8.82
N LEU A 124 2.62 -5.33 -7.78
CA LEU A 124 2.29 -4.75 -6.48
C LEU A 124 1.92 -3.26 -6.62
N VAL A 125 2.70 -2.49 -7.38
CA VAL A 125 2.41 -1.07 -7.64
C VAL A 125 1.07 -0.87 -8.34
N ARG A 126 0.65 -1.76 -9.25
CA ARG A 126 -0.68 -1.68 -9.87
C ARG A 126 -1.79 -1.93 -8.86
N CYS A 127 -1.65 -2.93 -8.00
CA CYS A 127 -2.61 -3.17 -6.91
C CYS A 127 -2.71 -1.96 -5.98
N LEU A 128 -1.58 -1.35 -5.63
CA LEU A 128 -1.55 -0.13 -4.81
C LEU A 128 -2.24 1.04 -5.50
N ASN A 129 -1.93 1.32 -6.77
CA ASN A 129 -2.56 2.40 -7.53
C ASN A 129 -4.09 2.23 -7.62
N LYS A 130 -4.57 0.99 -7.86
CA LYS A 130 -6.00 0.70 -7.91
C LYS A 130 -6.65 0.90 -6.54
N MET A 131 -6.05 0.37 -5.49
CA MET A 131 -6.52 0.53 -4.11
C MET A 131 -6.55 2.01 -3.68
N GLU A 132 -5.53 2.78 -4.00
CA GLU A 132 -5.47 4.22 -3.78
C GLU A 132 -6.55 4.97 -4.57
N ALA A 133 -6.82 4.60 -5.82
CA ALA A 133 -7.89 5.20 -6.62
C ALA A 133 -9.30 4.95 -6.06
N LEU A 134 -9.50 3.79 -5.41
CA LEU A 134 -10.76 3.42 -4.74
C LEU A 134 -10.92 4.15 -3.41
N ILE A 135 -9.89 4.15 -2.57
CA ILE A 135 -9.96 4.71 -1.23
C ILE A 135 -9.87 6.24 -1.29
N LEU A 136 -8.92 6.82 -2.03
CA LEU A 136 -8.62 8.24 -1.89
C LEU A 136 -9.67 9.17 -2.56
N PRO A 137 -9.97 10.32 -1.93
CA PRO A 137 -10.66 11.42 -2.60
C PRO A 137 -9.94 11.77 -3.91
N LYS A 138 -10.70 12.15 -4.96
CA LYS A 138 -10.16 12.30 -6.34
C LYS A 138 -8.93 13.25 -6.40
N LEU A 139 -8.93 14.29 -5.58
CA LEU A 139 -7.85 15.27 -5.45
C LEU A 139 -6.53 14.66 -4.93
N ILE A 140 -6.61 13.70 -4.01
CA ILE A 140 -5.43 13.04 -3.42
C ILE A 140 -4.99 11.89 -4.34
N ALA A 141 -5.95 11.15 -4.90
CA ALA A 141 -5.68 10.07 -5.83
C ALA A 141 -4.85 10.56 -7.05
N SER A 142 -5.15 11.73 -7.60
CA SER A 142 -4.39 12.30 -8.73
C SER A 142 -2.93 12.64 -8.41
N LEU A 143 -2.58 12.81 -7.13
CA LEU A 143 -1.19 13.02 -6.68
C LEU A 143 -0.47 11.69 -6.42
N ALA A 144 -1.22 10.68 -5.96
CA ALA A 144 -0.71 9.36 -5.61
C ALA A 144 -0.39 8.50 -6.85
N VAL A 145 -1.30 8.49 -7.84
CA VAL A 145 -1.20 7.59 -9.00
C VAL A 145 -0.55 8.24 -10.21
N LYS A 146 0.23 7.45 -10.96
CA LYS A 146 0.88 7.91 -12.22
C LYS A 146 -0.13 8.38 -13.27
N ARG A 147 -1.32 7.77 -13.33
CA ARG A 147 -2.43 8.17 -14.21
C ARG A 147 -3.74 7.79 -13.54
N TYR A 148 -4.59 8.79 -13.28
CA TYR A 148 -5.95 8.53 -12.78
C TYR A 148 -6.76 7.84 -13.88
N PRO A 149 -7.45 6.71 -13.60
CA PRO A 149 -8.31 6.07 -14.61
C PRO A 149 -9.41 7.05 -15.04
N ALA A 150 -9.52 7.30 -16.35
CA ALA A 150 -10.53 8.20 -16.90
C ALA A 150 -11.96 7.62 -16.80
N GLU A 151 -12.08 6.30 -16.67
CA GLU A 151 -13.34 5.54 -16.76
C GLU A 151 -13.95 5.16 -15.41
N LEU A 152 -13.41 5.64 -14.28
CA LEU A 152 -14.03 5.37 -12.97
C LEU A 152 -15.34 6.15 -12.84
N THR A 153 -16.47 5.42 -12.96
CA THR A 153 -17.80 6.01 -12.79
C THR A 153 -18.02 6.34 -11.31
N PHE A 154 -18.64 7.49 -11.00
CA PHE A 154 -18.92 7.93 -9.62
C PHE A 154 -19.63 6.86 -8.75
N LYS A 155 -20.42 5.96 -9.37
CA LYS A 155 -21.09 4.82 -8.70
C LYS A 155 -20.12 3.73 -8.24
N GLU A 156 -19.15 3.36 -9.06
CA GLU A 156 -18.14 2.33 -8.72
C GLU A 156 -17.25 2.83 -7.59
N LYS A 157 -16.91 4.13 -7.64
CA LYS A 157 -16.21 4.81 -6.55
C LYS A 157 -16.99 4.74 -5.24
N PHE A 158 -18.30 4.99 -5.25
CA PHE A 158 -19.07 5.06 -4.01
C PHE A 158 -19.38 3.67 -3.43
N THR A 159 -19.75 2.69 -4.26
CA THR A 159 -20.11 1.33 -3.80
C THR A 159 -18.88 0.52 -3.42
N GLY A 160 -17.83 0.54 -4.26
CA GLY A 160 -16.58 -0.17 -4.00
C GLY A 160 -15.81 0.42 -2.84
N ALA A 161 -15.64 1.75 -2.80
CA ALA A 161 -14.94 2.40 -1.69
C ALA A 161 -15.69 2.21 -0.38
N LYS A 162 -17.04 2.32 -0.35
CA LYS A 162 -17.80 2.13 0.89
C LYS A 162 -17.58 0.75 1.50
N ASN A 163 -17.52 -0.31 0.69
CA ASN A 163 -17.25 -1.67 1.17
C ASN A 163 -15.82 -1.83 1.69
N ILE A 164 -14.83 -1.23 1.02
CA ILE A 164 -13.44 -1.23 1.48
C ILE A 164 -13.30 -0.43 2.78
N TYR A 165 -13.85 0.78 2.85
CA TYR A 165 -13.86 1.62 4.05
C TYR A 165 -14.58 0.93 5.22
N LEU A 166 -15.72 0.30 4.97
CA LEU A 166 -16.47 -0.44 5.99
C LEU A 166 -15.66 -1.64 6.50
N LYS A 167 -15.06 -2.44 5.60
CA LYS A 167 -14.23 -3.59 5.99
C LYS A 167 -12.94 -3.16 6.71
N VAL A 168 -12.30 -2.07 6.28
CA VAL A 168 -11.14 -1.49 6.96
C VAL A 168 -11.55 -1.04 8.36
N ALA A 169 -12.63 -0.28 8.51
CA ALA A 169 -13.16 0.13 9.81
C ALA A 169 -13.48 -1.09 10.70
N GLN A 170 -14.19 -2.08 10.18
CA GLN A 170 -14.49 -3.34 10.88
C GLN A 170 -13.23 -4.10 11.30
N SER A 171 -12.16 -4.06 10.50
CA SER A 171 -10.87 -4.69 10.85
C SER A 171 -10.19 -4.01 12.04
N TYR A 172 -10.41 -2.71 12.25
CA TYR A 172 -9.97 -2.00 13.44
C TYR A 172 -10.84 -2.34 14.66
N PHE A 173 -12.16 -2.49 14.48
CA PHE A 173 -13.07 -2.89 15.55
C PHE A 173 -12.86 -4.33 16.03
N LYS A 174 -12.59 -5.29 15.13
CA LYS A 174 -12.30 -6.69 15.48
C LYS A 174 -11.01 -6.90 16.28
N ARG A 175 -10.11 -5.91 16.32
CA ARG A 175 -8.88 -5.95 17.13
C ARG A 175 -9.09 -5.41 18.55
N SER A 176 -10.27 -4.86 18.84
CA SER A 176 -10.60 -4.26 20.15
C SER A 176 -11.55 -5.13 21.00
N ALA A 177 -11.76 -6.39 20.61
CA ALA A 177 -12.51 -7.40 21.37
C ALA A 177 -11.59 -8.58 21.72
#